data_AF-A0A8B7Z6A8-F1
#
_entry.id   AF-A0A8B7Z6A8-F1
#
_cell.length_a   1.000
_cell.length_b   1.000
_cell.length_c   1.000
_cell.angle_alpha   90.00
_cell.angle_beta   90.00
_cell.angle_gamma   90.00
#
_symmetry.space_group_name_H-M   'P 1'
#
loop_
_entity.id
_entity.type
_entity.pdbx_description
1 polymer ?
#
loop_
_entity_poly.entity_id
_entity_poly.type
_entity_poly.pdbx_seq_one_letter_code
_entity_poly.pdbx_strand_id
1 'polypeptide(L)'
;MAGHIGRQLLQARQSYASLVIIIKRLNILPLERAGCRQFFSSRSIQNDGSQTMVETADGNTIVCYHPTEPFPYENTKPMPRPDPSKPEEAVDSILKMKFGHESFEKERRGPNVHELAKMFYTTKHRWYPLGIRRRNKVARNPPRDRPYL
;
A
#
# COMPACT_ATOMS: atom_id res chain seq x y z
N MET A 1 59.91 11.14 46.39
CA MET A 1 61.12 11.17 45.55
C MET A 1 60.92 10.26 44.36
N ALA A 2 61.13 10.83 43.18
CA ALA A 2 61.45 10.22 41.88
C ALA A 2 61.06 8.77 41.57
N GLY A 3 60.52 8.58 40.37
CA GLY A 3 61.16 7.64 39.45
C GLY A 3 60.25 6.66 38.73
N HIS A 4 59.86 7.04 37.50
CA HIS A 4 60.12 6.28 36.28
C HIS A 4 60.02 4.74 36.36
N ILE A 5 58.80 4.20 36.30
CA ILE A 5 58.52 2.81 35.90
C ILE A 5 57.10 2.83 35.29
N GLY A 6 56.77 2.35 34.10
CA GLY A 6 57.59 1.79 33.04
C GLY A 6 56.85 2.06 31.72
N ARG A 7 57.56 2.68 30.78
CA ARG A 7 57.23 2.66 29.36
C ARG A 7 57.47 1.25 28.83
N GLN A 8 56.57 0.32 29.10
CA GLN A 8 56.48 -0.93 28.34
C GLN A 8 55.01 -1.34 28.33
N LEU A 9 54.43 -1.35 27.13
CA LEU A 9 53.21 -2.05 26.68
C LEU A 9 52.53 -1.33 25.49
N LEU A 10 53.32 -0.69 24.61
CA LEU A 10 52.86 -0.23 23.30
C LEU A 10 53.70 -0.82 22.15
N GLN A 11 54.28 -2.00 22.39
CA GLN A 11 55.03 -2.78 21.41
C GLN A 11 54.34 -4.12 21.08
N ALA A 12 53.01 -4.17 21.22
CA ALA A 12 52.17 -5.31 20.87
C ALA A 12 51.06 -4.92 19.87
N ARG A 13 51.38 -4.02 18.94
CA ARG A 13 50.47 -3.58 17.85
C ARG A 13 51.09 -3.69 16.45
N GLN A 14 52.13 -4.52 16.27
CA GLN A 14 52.79 -4.71 14.97
C GLN A 14 52.85 -6.17 14.48
N SER A 15 52.03 -7.07 15.02
CA SER A 15 52.05 -8.49 14.63
C SER A 15 50.67 -9.09 14.41
N TYR A 16 49.76 -8.33 13.78
CA TYR A 16 48.47 -8.87 13.30
C TYR A 16 48.11 -8.42 11.88
N ALA A 17 48.98 -7.64 11.22
CA ALA A 17 48.75 -7.14 9.85
C ALA A 17 49.17 -8.13 8.75
N SER A 18 49.70 -9.30 9.10
CA SER A 18 50.23 -10.30 8.15
C SER A 18 49.40 -11.60 8.07
N LEU A 19 48.26 -11.68 8.77
CA LEU A 19 47.37 -12.86 8.78
C LEU A 19 45.94 -12.55 8.31
N VAL A 20 45.75 -11.55 7.44
CA VAL A 20 44.45 -11.27 6.78
C VAL A 20 44.51 -11.48 5.26
N ILE A 21 45.65 -11.93 4.72
CA ILE A 21 45.86 -12.07 3.27
C ILE A 21 45.55 -13.49 2.73
N ILE A 22 45.21 -14.48 3.57
CA ILE A 22 45.16 -15.91 3.13
C ILE A 22 43.78 -16.58 3.30
N ILE A 23 42.66 -15.84 3.31
CA ILE A 23 41.31 -16.45 3.20
C ILE A 23 40.40 -15.69 2.22
N LYS A 24 40.95 -15.26 1.09
CA LYS A 24 40.16 -14.82 -0.09
C LYS A 24 40.49 -15.60 -1.36
N ARG A 25 40.95 -16.84 -1.20
CA ARG A 25 41.10 -17.78 -2.32
C ARG A 25 40.74 -19.16 -1.83
N LEU A 26 39.90 -19.84 -2.60
CA LEU A 26 39.41 -21.21 -2.50
C LEU A 26 37.97 -21.31 -1.99
N ASN A 27 37.13 -21.83 -2.90
CA ASN A 27 35.73 -22.24 -2.76
C ASN A 27 34.64 -21.18 -2.98
N ILE A 28 34.69 -20.56 -4.15
CA ILE A 28 33.47 -20.48 -4.97
C ILE A 28 33.69 -21.47 -6.09
N LEU A 29 33.05 -22.64 -6.01
CA LEU A 29 32.94 -23.53 -7.16
C LEU A 29 32.27 -22.72 -8.28
N PRO A 30 32.80 -22.71 -9.51
CA PRO A 30 32.09 -22.10 -10.61
C PRO A 30 30.81 -22.91 -10.80
N LEU A 31 29.66 -22.32 -10.43
CA LEU A 31 28.38 -22.84 -10.86
C LEU A 31 28.42 -22.77 -12.39
N GLU A 32 28.59 -23.92 -13.03
CA GLU A 32 28.43 -24.14 -14.45
C GLU A 32 27.28 -23.26 -14.95
N ARG A 33 27.57 -22.42 -15.94
CA ARG A 33 26.60 -21.52 -16.57
C ARG A 33 25.59 -22.38 -17.32
N ALA A 34 24.62 -22.96 -16.61
CA ALA A 34 23.34 -23.29 -17.21
C ALA A 34 22.70 -21.94 -17.55
N GLY A 35 22.75 -21.58 -18.83
CA GLY A 35 22.21 -20.33 -19.36
C GLY A 35 20.70 -20.27 -19.16
N CYS A 36 20.27 -19.88 -17.97
CA CYS A 36 18.90 -19.50 -17.71
C CYS A 36 18.63 -18.21 -18.49
N ARG A 37 17.96 -18.33 -19.65
CA ARG A 37 17.54 -17.18 -20.45
C ARG A 37 16.46 -16.43 -19.68
N GLN A 38 16.85 -15.36 -18.97
CA GLN A 38 15.89 -14.46 -18.35
C GLN A 38 15.22 -13.65 -19.46
N PHE A 39 13.96 -13.96 -19.74
CA PHE A 39 13.16 -13.18 -20.68
C PHE A 39 12.51 -12.03 -19.91
N PHE A 40 13.18 -10.87 -19.89
CA PHE A 40 12.49 -9.62 -19.57
C PHE A 40 11.60 -9.28 -20.76
N SER A 41 10.28 -9.47 -20.61
CA SER A 41 9.31 -8.96 -21.57
C SER A 41 9.34 -7.44 -21.51
N SER A 42 10.19 -6.81 -22.33
CA SER A 42 10.13 -5.38 -22.63
C SER A 42 8.95 -5.11 -23.57
N ARG A 43 7.72 -5.34 -23.11
CA ARG A 43 6.52 -4.76 -23.72
C ARG A 43 5.88 -3.86 -22.69
N SER A 44 6.07 -2.57 -22.94
CA SER A 44 5.46 -1.40 -22.31
C SER A 44 3.95 -1.58 -22.08
N ILE A 45 3.61 -2.21 -20.96
CA ILE A 45 2.49 -1.85 -20.10
C ILE A 45 3.20 -1.57 -18.79
N GLN A 46 2.99 -0.41 -18.17
CA GLN A 46 3.63 -0.02 -16.91
C GLN A 46 3.43 -1.16 -15.90
N ASN A 47 4.46 -1.99 -15.74
CA ASN A 47 4.42 -3.16 -14.88
C ASN A 47 5.11 -2.70 -13.61
N ASP A 48 4.30 -2.20 -12.67
CA ASP A 48 4.75 -1.50 -11.46
C ASP A 48 5.34 -2.44 -10.41
N GLY A 49 5.76 -3.65 -10.79
CA GLY A 49 6.32 -4.64 -9.87
C GLY A 49 7.44 -5.46 -10.49
N SER A 50 8.36 -5.90 -9.63
CA SER A 50 9.52 -6.78 -9.87
C SER A 50 9.12 -8.20 -10.26
N GLN A 51 8.35 -8.32 -11.34
CA GLN A 51 7.95 -9.60 -11.91
C GLN A 51 9.12 -10.19 -12.70
N THR A 52 9.44 -11.45 -12.42
CA THR A 52 10.47 -12.19 -13.15
C THR A 52 9.89 -13.44 -13.77
N MET A 53 10.22 -13.68 -15.03
CA MET A 53 9.83 -14.87 -15.77
C MET A 53 11.08 -15.64 -16.16
N VAL A 54 11.08 -16.93 -15.85
CA VAL A 54 12.22 -17.82 -16.01
C VAL A 54 11.75 -19.08 -16.71
N GLU A 55 12.55 -19.58 -17.65
CA GLU A 55 12.34 -20.90 -18.24
C GLU A 55 13.14 -21.94 -17.44
N THR A 56 12.55 -23.13 -17.23
CA THR A 56 13.24 -24.26 -16.58
C THR A 56 14.34 -24.77 -17.51
N ALA A 57 15.41 -25.36 -16.95
CA ALA A 57 16.53 -25.88 -17.76
C ALA A 57 16.09 -26.86 -18.87
N ASP A 58 15.00 -27.59 -18.63
CA ASP A 58 14.43 -28.55 -19.57
C ASP A 58 13.62 -27.90 -20.72
N GLY A 59 13.41 -26.57 -20.71
CA GLY A 59 12.64 -25.84 -21.72
C GLY A 59 11.13 -26.11 -21.76
N ASN A 60 10.64 -27.01 -20.91
CA ASN A 60 9.26 -27.48 -20.93
C ASN A 60 8.31 -26.68 -20.03
N THR A 61 8.82 -25.77 -19.20
CA THR A 61 8.02 -25.05 -18.21
C THR A 61 8.53 -23.63 -18.02
N ILE A 62 7.60 -22.68 -18.11
CA ILE A 62 7.82 -21.26 -17.82
C ILE A 62 7.33 -21.00 -16.39
N VAL A 63 8.22 -20.48 -15.55
CA VAL A 63 7.98 -20.12 -14.15
C VAL A 63 7.87 -18.60 -14.03
N CYS A 64 6.81 -18.12 -13.39
CA CYS A 64 6.57 -16.69 -13.19
C CYS A 64 6.57 -16.36 -11.70
N TYR A 65 7.53 -15.54 -11.27
CA TYR A 65 7.58 -14.99 -9.91
C TYR A 65 6.97 -13.58 -9.90
N HIS A 66 5.91 -13.40 -9.13
CA HIS A 66 5.14 -12.15 -9.04
C HIS A 66 4.95 -11.76 -7.56
N PRO A 67 5.98 -11.20 -6.90
CA PRO A 67 5.83 -10.72 -5.53
C PRO A 67 4.84 -9.55 -5.50
N THR A 68 4.07 -9.46 -4.42
CA THR A 68 3.28 -8.25 -4.14
C THR A 68 4.18 -7.22 -3.49
N GLU A 69 4.34 -6.06 -4.13
CA GLU A 69 5.15 -4.98 -3.57
C GLU A 69 4.35 -4.18 -2.54
N PRO A 70 4.89 -3.94 -1.34
CA PRO A 70 4.24 -3.08 -0.36
C PRO A 70 4.30 -1.62 -0.81
N PHE A 71 3.25 -0.86 -0.53
CA PHE A 71 3.23 0.58 -0.78
C PHE A 71 4.25 1.30 0.14
N PRO A 72 5.19 2.10 -0.39
CA PRO A 72 6.23 2.74 0.41
C PRO A 72 5.65 3.81 1.34
N TYR A 73 6.20 3.92 2.55
CA TYR A 73 5.67 4.82 3.59
C TYR A 73 5.81 6.30 3.19
N GLU A 74 6.88 6.66 2.48
CA GLU A 74 7.16 8.02 2.03
C GLU A 74 6.10 8.56 1.06
N ASN A 75 5.39 7.66 0.36
CA ASN A 75 4.32 8.01 -0.57
C ASN A 75 2.93 8.05 0.11
N THR A 76 2.85 7.80 1.42
CA THR A 76 1.60 7.92 2.17
C THR A 76 1.40 9.36 2.66
N LYS A 77 0.14 9.74 2.88
CA LYS A 77 -0.19 11.00 3.56
C LYS A 77 -0.62 10.68 5.00
N PRO A 78 -0.21 11.48 6.00
CA PRO A 78 -0.71 11.30 7.36
C PRO A 78 -2.23 11.54 7.37
N MET A 79 -2.94 10.72 8.16
CA MET A 79 -4.37 10.93 8.36
C MET A 79 -4.60 12.29 9.04
N PRO A 80 -5.44 13.18 8.49
CA PRO A 80 -5.75 14.44 9.15
C PRO A 80 -6.41 14.12 10.49
N ARG A 81 -5.82 14.64 11.57
CA ARG A 81 -6.41 14.58 12.91
C ARG A 81 -7.12 15.90 13.14
N PRO A 82 -8.37 15.91 13.62
CA PRO A 82 -9.01 17.16 14.02
C PRO A 82 -8.17 17.82 15.10
N ASP A 83 -7.95 19.13 14.97
CA ASP A 83 -7.12 19.89 15.89
C ASP A 83 -7.71 19.79 17.31
N PRO A 84 -6.96 19.35 18.33
CA PRO A 84 -7.48 19.28 19.69
C PRO A 84 -7.80 20.66 20.28
N SER A 85 -7.30 21.74 19.66
CA SER A 85 -7.56 23.14 20.02
C SER A 85 -8.78 23.74 19.33
N LYS A 86 -9.25 23.14 18.21
CA LYS A 86 -10.57 23.37 17.63
C LYS A 86 -11.39 22.13 17.87
N PRO A 87 -11.94 21.99 19.08
CA PRO A 87 -12.93 20.97 19.29
C PRO A 87 -14.15 21.33 18.43
N GLU A 88 -14.28 20.75 17.24
CA GLU A 88 -15.46 20.92 16.38
C GLU A 88 -16.74 20.52 17.14
N GLU A 89 -16.59 19.79 18.25
CA GLU A 89 -17.67 19.23 19.07
C GLU A 89 -17.41 19.24 20.60
N ALA A 90 -16.28 19.77 21.08
CA ALA A 90 -15.90 19.71 22.50
C ALA A 90 -15.91 21.09 23.17
N VAL A 91 -17.11 21.60 23.37
CA VAL A 91 -17.54 21.83 24.75
C VAL A 91 -19.01 21.46 24.81
N ASP A 92 -19.30 20.20 25.09
CA ASP A 92 -20.50 19.99 25.87
C ASP A 92 -20.14 20.57 27.25
N SER A 93 -20.87 21.59 27.68
CA SER A 93 -20.91 22.13 29.04
C SER A 93 -22.41 22.13 29.36
N ILE A 94 -22.88 21.34 30.33
CA ILE A 94 -24.32 21.02 30.48
C ILE A 94 -24.95 20.48 29.16
N LEU A 95 -24.66 19.26 28.71
CA LEU A 95 -23.47 18.77 28.00
C LEU A 95 -23.98 17.93 26.79
N LYS A 96 -24.96 18.43 26.04
CA LYS A 96 -25.44 17.82 24.78
C LYS A 96 -26.18 18.86 23.96
N MET A 97 -25.62 19.31 22.85
CA MET A 97 -26.34 20.24 21.97
C MET A 97 -27.35 19.54 21.06
N LYS A 98 -28.53 20.18 20.99
CA LYS A 98 -29.77 19.69 20.39
C LYS A 98 -29.62 19.60 18.87
N PHE A 99 -29.95 18.44 18.32
CA PHE A 99 -30.17 18.29 16.89
C PHE A 99 -31.22 19.34 16.45
N GLY A 100 -30.77 20.36 15.72
CA GLY A 100 -31.60 21.51 15.36
C GLY A 100 -32.77 21.08 14.50
N HIS A 101 -33.97 21.59 14.80
CA HIS A 101 -35.21 21.31 14.07
C HIS A 101 -35.08 21.61 12.55
N GLU A 102 -34.16 22.50 12.18
CA GLU A 102 -33.84 22.87 10.80
C GLU A 102 -33.19 21.73 10.00
N SER A 103 -32.36 20.90 10.66
CA SER A 103 -31.77 19.71 10.06
C SER A 103 -32.85 18.65 9.80
N PHE A 104 -33.77 18.47 10.74
CA PHE A 104 -34.88 17.52 10.63
C PHE A 104 -35.85 17.84 9.48
N GLU A 105 -36.19 19.12 9.25
CA GLU A 105 -37.11 19.49 8.17
C GLU A 105 -36.49 19.30 6.77
N LYS A 106 -35.18 19.56 6.63
CA LYS A 106 -34.43 19.22 5.41
C LYS A 106 -34.35 17.72 5.20
N GLU A 107 -34.17 16.94 6.27
CA GLU A 107 -34.19 15.47 6.21
C GLU A 107 -35.57 14.91 5.82
N ARG A 108 -36.66 15.48 6.34
CA ARG A 108 -38.03 15.04 6.02
C ARG A 108 -38.40 15.21 4.56
N ARG A 109 -38.00 16.32 3.93
CA ARG A 109 -38.29 16.59 2.50
C ARG A 109 -37.25 15.98 1.57
N GLY A 110 -36.07 15.67 2.08
CA GLY A 110 -34.94 15.17 1.32
C GLY A 110 -34.18 16.28 0.57
N PRO A 111 -32.91 16.03 0.19
CA PRO A 111 -32.09 16.97 -0.56
C PRO A 111 -32.65 17.22 -1.97
N ASN A 112 -32.35 18.40 -2.53
CA ASN A 112 -32.82 18.76 -3.87
C ASN A 112 -32.12 17.90 -4.93
N VAL A 113 -32.81 17.56 -6.03
CA VAL A 113 -32.22 16.87 -7.19
C VAL A 113 -30.95 17.55 -7.71
N HIS A 114 -30.88 18.88 -7.67
CA HIS A 114 -29.68 19.63 -8.10
C HIS A 114 -28.53 19.53 -7.09
N GLU A 115 -28.86 19.47 -5.79
CA GLU A 115 -27.90 19.26 -4.72
C GLU A 115 -27.29 17.86 -4.82
N LEU A 116 -28.12 16.83 -5.03
CA LEU A 116 -27.68 15.46 -5.30
C LEU A 116 -26.80 15.39 -6.55
N ALA A 117 -27.19 16.04 -7.65
CA ALA A 117 -26.38 16.10 -8.86
C ALA A 117 -25.00 16.73 -8.61
N LYS A 118 -24.93 17.78 -7.79
CA LYS A 118 -23.67 18.45 -7.44
C LYS A 118 -22.80 17.62 -6.50
N MET A 119 -23.39 16.99 -5.47
CA MET A 119 -22.67 16.14 -4.51
C MET A 119 -22.06 14.90 -5.16
N PHE A 120 -22.80 14.24 -6.06
CA PHE A 120 -22.36 13.01 -6.71
C PHE A 120 -21.73 13.24 -8.10
N TYR A 121 -21.55 14.49 -8.52
CA TYR A 121 -21.03 14.85 -9.85
C TYR A 121 -21.79 14.14 -11.00
N THR A 122 -23.12 14.03 -10.89
CA THR A 122 -23.97 13.40 -11.91
C THR A 122 -24.88 14.40 -12.58
N THR A 123 -25.60 13.96 -13.62
CA THR A 123 -26.69 14.74 -14.21
C THR A 123 -27.98 14.64 -13.39
N LYS A 124 -28.86 15.65 -13.47
CA LYS A 124 -30.16 15.68 -12.76
C LYS A 124 -31.11 14.56 -13.17
N HIS A 125 -31.00 14.04 -14.40
CA HIS A 125 -31.97 13.10 -14.98
C HIS A 125 -31.96 11.72 -14.31
N ARG A 126 -30.88 11.34 -13.61
CA ARG A 126 -30.78 10.10 -12.86
C ARG A 126 -31.65 10.09 -11.60
N TRP A 127 -31.94 11.28 -11.06
CA TRP A 127 -32.62 11.46 -9.78
C TRP A 127 -34.14 11.60 -9.92
N TYR A 128 -34.66 11.77 -11.15
CA TYR A 128 -36.10 11.73 -11.37
C TYR A 128 -36.63 10.29 -11.29
N PRO A 129 -37.79 10.07 -10.64
CA PRO A 129 -38.31 8.73 -10.46
C PRO A 129 -38.66 8.08 -11.79
N LEU A 130 -38.37 6.78 -11.90
CA LEU A 130 -38.82 5.98 -13.03
C LEU A 130 -40.31 5.66 -12.91
N GLY A 131 -41.01 5.70 -14.05
CA GLY A 131 -42.42 5.31 -14.13
C GLY A 131 -42.67 3.84 -13.76
N ILE A 132 -43.90 3.57 -13.30
CA ILE A 132 -44.32 2.27 -12.73
C ILE A 132 -44.00 1.10 -13.66
N ARG A 133 -44.27 1.23 -14.98
CA ARG A 133 -44.01 0.18 -15.97
C ARG A 133 -42.54 -0.25 -16.01
N ARG A 134 -41.59 0.71 -15.94
CA ARG A 134 -40.15 0.38 -15.95
C ARG A 134 -39.73 -0.26 -14.64
N ARG A 135 -40.23 0.26 -13.51
CA ARG A 135 -39.96 -0.29 -12.17
C ARG A 135 -40.41 -1.75 -12.05
N ASN A 136 -41.57 -2.09 -12.59
CA ASN A 136 -42.13 -3.44 -12.54
C ASN A 136 -41.39 -4.45 -13.44
N LYS A 137 -40.60 -4.00 -14.42
CA LYS A 137 -39.77 -4.88 -15.26
C LYS A 137 -38.47 -5.30 -14.59
N VAL A 138 -38.06 -4.60 -13.52
CA VAL A 138 -36.83 -4.92 -12.80
C VAL A 138 -37.06 -6.20 -11.99
N ALA A 139 -36.21 -7.20 -12.24
CA ALA A 139 -36.22 -8.42 -11.45
C ALA A 139 -35.87 -8.08 -9.98
N ARG A 140 -36.78 -8.41 -9.05
CA ARG A 140 -36.57 -8.13 -7.61
C ARG A 140 -35.46 -8.99 -7.01
N ASN A 141 -35.39 -10.25 -7.45
CA ASN A 141 -34.44 -11.23 -6.97
C ASN A 141 -33.62 -11.77 -8.17
N PRO A 142 -32.66 -11.00 -8.70
CA PRO A 142 -31.76 -11.51 -9.72
C PRO A 142 -30.90 -12.65 -9.13
N PRO A 143 -30.50 -13.66 -9.93
CA PRO A 143 -29.65 -14.74 -9.44
C PRO A 143 -28.31 -14.19 -8.96
N ARG A 144 -27.84 -14.65 -7.81
CA ARG A 144 -26.51 -14.29 -7.27
C ARG A 144 -25.45 -15.07 -8.04
N ASP A 145 -24.44 -14.39 -8.57
CA ASP A 145 -23.36 -14.98 -9.36
C ASP A 145 -22.50 -15.96 -8.54
N ARG A 146 -22.24 -15.65 -7.26
CA ARG A 146 -21.49 -16.49 -6.32
C ARG A 146 -22.40 -16.95 -5.17
N PRO A 147 -23.05 -18.13 -5.27
CA PRO A 147 -24.08 -18.55 -4.31
C PRO A 147 -23.54 -19.04 -2.97
N TYR A 148 -22.25 -19.41 -2.89
CA TYR A 148 -21.61 -19.97 -1.70
C TYR A 148 -20.60 -19.02 -1.02
N LEU A 149 -20.59 -17.75 -1.40
CA LEU A 149 -19.90 -16.64 -0.72
C LEU A 149 -20.94 -15.66 -0.14
#